data_AF-A0A455WAP9-F1
#
_entry.id   AF-A0A455WAP9-F1
#
_cell.length_a   1.000
_cell.length_b   1.000
_cell.length_c   1.000
_cell.angle_alpha   90.00
_cell.angle_beta   90.00
_cell.angle_gamma   90.00
#
_symmetry.space_group_name_H-M   'P 1'
#
loop_
_entity.id
_entity.type
_entity.pdbx_description
1 polymer ?
#
loop_
_entity_poly.entity_id
_entity_poly.type
_entity_poly.pdbx_seq_one_letter_code
_entity_poly.pdbx_strand_id
1 'polypeptide(L)'
;MVNAGQAADGYSAVFFMEGSQVARQMRLSEFGAFLDGYVGLSDLAETDVRAVLVNLSPELTVRSLVFFRIWFDDEGRADSHWNVPIEALAEKGAKGPDMGGGAIRLVCRSQCPDPAFAEELWDPDMTPGSNHFQLIRKAVEANTLRFQKVEPEEENIPVLTTASVEQPVEDNRDRARVAQILREQRLRIKTLQSVHRDSLADLQREHRLEMQALRSEMSDLEQRYERTRISNEQLKQRLAQRNEQYLSMQEKMAEGDARQRKDVHADAETVLLREQLERKQRELELRDDKIVALEQENHELRHQVPPEDSLLEQLQSQSVFLVAYHPGVGHITLPYDDIDTYFSNPVAYAAERCGMNEPAYKDWLAHYEHPVCRHVDSEGNACGEPIMRVTQPAEFQPGVDDHCEQHRS
;
A
#
# COMPACT_ATOMS: atom_id res chain seq x y z
N MET A 1 -20.36 -38.58 -24.57
CA MET A 1 -19.34 -38.41 -23.53
C MET A 1 -18.16 -39.27 -23.94
N VAL A 2 -17.10 -38.64 -24.48
CA VAL A 2 -15.88 -39.33 -24.89
C VAL A 2 -14.71 -38.52 -24.36
N ASN A 3 -13.89 -39.17 -23.55
CA ASN A 3 -12.68 -38.66 -22.91
C ASN A 3 -11.73 -38.04 -23.94
N ALA A 4 -11.37 -36.78 -23.74
CA ALA A 4 -10.29 -36.09 -24.46
C ALA A 4 -9.34 -35.43 -23.45
N GLY A 5 -8.83 -36.22 -22.49
CA GLY A 5 -7.91 -35.76 -21.45
C GLY A 5 -6.64 -36.61 -21.31
N GLN A 6 -6.31 -37.47 -22.28
CA GLN A 6 -5.23 -38.46 -22.16
C GLN A 6 -4.14 -38.37 -23.25
N ALA A 7 -3.96 -37.23 -23.90
CA ALA A 7 -3.01 -37.11 -25.01
C ALA A 7 -2.08 -35.87 -24.95
N ALA A 8 -1.67 -35.44 -23.76
CA ALA A 8 -0.65 -34.39 -23.59
C ALA A 8 0.51 -34.74 -22.62
N ASP A 9 0.47 -35.89 -21.93
CA ASP A 9 1.47 -36.26 -20.91
C ASP A 9 2.86 -36.65 -21.47
N GLY A 10 3.05 -36.67 -22.79
CA GLY A 10 4.26 -37.22 -23.40
C GLY A 10 5.37 -36.23 -23.70
N TYR A 11 5.08 -34.92 -23.79
CA TYR A 11 5.98 -33.92 -24.38
C TYR A 11 6.26 -32.72 -23.47
N SER A 12 6.14 -32.90 -22.16
CA SER A 12 6.45 -31.87 -21.16
C SER A 12 7.74 -32.19 -20.41
N ALA A 13 8.59 -31.19 -20.27
CA ALA A 13 9.88 -31.28 -19.59
C ALA A 13 10.06 -30.13 -18.60
N VAL A 14 10.82 -30.38 -17.53
CA VAL A 14 11.24 -29.36 -16.57
C VAL A 14 12.75 -29.19 -16.67
N PHE A 15 13.20 -27.95 -16.85
CA PHE A 15 14.60 -27.57 -16.92
C PHE A 15 14.99 -26.74 -15.70
N PHE A 16 16.02 -27.16 -14.99
CA PHE A 16 16.61 -26.40 -13.89
C PHE A 16 17.73 -25.52 -14.43
N MET A 17 17.63 -24.23 -14.17
CA MET A 17 18.54 -23.18 -14.60
C MET A 17 19.43 -22.76 -13.44
N GLU A 18 20.74 -22.78 -13.66
CA GLU A 18 21.73 -22.24 -12.73
C GLU A 18 22.49 -21.12 -13.46
N GLY A 19 22.14 -19.88 -13.16
CA GLY A 19 22.65 -18.71 -13.88
C GLY A 19 22.37 -18.80 -15.38
N SER A 20 23.44 -18.91 -16.18
CA SER A 20 23.38 -18.93 -17.65
C SER A 20 23.50 -20.32 -18.27
N GLN A 21 23.24 -21.40 -17.51
CA GLN A 21 23.29 -22.78 -18.02
C GLN A 21 22.11 -23.62 -17.52
N VAL A 22 21.73 -24.63 -18.30
CA VAL A 22 20.77 -25.67 -17.88
C VAL A 22 21.54 -26.69 -17.06
N ALA A 23 21.37 -26.70 -15.74
CA ALA A 23 22.06 -27.63 -14.84
C ALA A 23 21.48 -29.04 -14.96
N ARG A 24 20.15 -29.15 -15.10
CA ARG A 24 19.46 -30.44 -15.17
C ARG A 24 18.17 -30.35 -15.98
N GLN A 25 17.80 -31.47 -16.58
CA GLN A 25 16.55 -31.64 -17.32
C GLN A 25 15.89 -32.96 -16.93
N MET A 26 14.58 -32.95 -16.78
CA MET A 26 13.79 -34.15 -16.47
C MET A 26 12.41 -34.06 -17.13
N ARG A 27 11.73 -35.20 -17.25
CA ARG A 27 10.35 -35.23 -17.75
C ARG A 27 9.39 -34.70 -16.68
N LEU A 28 8.23 -34.19 -17.08
CA LEU A 28 7.22 -33.73 -16.13
C LEU A 28 6.78 -34.84 -15.17
N SER A 29 6.63 -36.08 -15.65
CA SER A 29 6.30 -37.23 -14.81
C SER A 29 7.39 -37.57 -13.77
N GLU A 30 8.66 -37.32 -14.11
CA GLU A 30 9.79 -37.51 -13.20
C GLU A 30 9.83 -36.40 -12.14
N PHE A 31 9.48 -35.17 -12.53
CA PHE A 31 9.34 -34.04 -11.63
C PHE A 31 8.16 -34.21 -10.66
N GLY A 32 7.01 -34.70 -11.12
CA GLY A 32 5.88 -35.01 -10.25
C GLY A 32 6.22 -36.07 -9.19
N ALA A 33 6.92 -37.14 -9.58
CA ALA A 33 7.41 -38.15 -8.65
C ALA A 33 8.45 -37.60 -7.64
N PHE A 34 9.17 -36.56 -8.04
CA PHE A 34 10.10 -35.85 -7.16
C PHE A 34 9.35 -35.00 -6.11
N LEU A 35 8.27 -34.31 -6.50
CA LEU A 35 7.42 -33.54 -5.57
C LEU A 35 6.72 -34.43 -4.54
N ASP A 36 6.35 -35.66 -4.93
CA ASP A 36 5.72 -36.64 -4.02
C ASP A 36 6.69 -37.22 -2.96
N GLY A 37 7.95 -36.77 -2.92
CA GLY A 37 8.90 -37.09 -1.84
C GLY A 37 9.54 -38.48 -1.92
N TYR A 38 9.41 -39.17 -3.05
CA TYR A 38 9.95 -40.52 -3.24
C TYR A 38 11.46 -40.57 -3.51
N VAL A 39 12.08 -39.46 -3.95
CA VAL A 39 13.51 -39.37 -4.28
C VAL A 39 14.03 -37.99 -3.89
N GLY A 40 14.98 -37.90 -2.96
CA GLY A 40 15.67 -36.65 -2.64
C GLY A 40 16.83 -36.38 -3.60
N LEU A 41 17.02 -35.12 -3.99
CA LEU A 41 18.16 -34.66 -4.79
C LEU A 41 19.17 -33.97 -3.88
N SER A 42 20.11 -34.75 -3.34
CA SER A 42 21.17 -34.26 -2.43
C SER A 42 22.07 -33.18 -3.03
N ASP A 43 22.11 -33.07 -4.36
CA ASP A 43 22.95 -32.10 -5.06
C ASP A 43 22.37 -30.67 -5.04
N LEU A 44 21.10 -30.51 -4.65
CA LEU A 44 20.37 -29.23 -4.62
C LEU A 44 19.89 -28.84 -3.22
N ALA A 45 20.40 -29.49 -2.16
CA ALA A 45 20.01 -29.21 -0.78
C ALA A 45 20.30 -27.75 -0.37
N GLU A 46 19.37 -27.15 0.37
CA GLU A 46 19.43 -25.75 0.83
C GLU A 46 19.50 -24.67 -0.29
N THR A 47 19.06 -24.99 -1.51
CA THR A 47 19.11 -24.03 -2.64
C THR A 47 17.72 -23.65 -3.18
N ASP A 48 17.58 -22.38 -3.53
CA ASP A 48 16.45 -21.88 -4.32
C ASP A 48 16.79 -22.02 -5.80
N VAL A 49 16.11 -22.94 -6.47
CA VAL A 49 16.41 -23.30 -7.85
C VAL A 49 15.39 -22.69 -8.79
N ARG A 50 15.89 -22.04 -9.84
CA ARG A 50 15.08 -21.50 -10.92
C ARG A 50 14.76 -22.61 -11.91
N ALA A 51 13.50 -22.96 -12.03
CA ALA A 51 13.03 -23.99 -12.94
C ALA A 51 12.16 -23.41 -14.06
N VAL A 52 12.09 -24.13 -15.18
CA VAL A 52 11.28 -23.78 -16.34
C VAL A 52 10.52 -25.02 -16.81
N LEU A 53 9.19 -24.94 -16.81
CA LEU A 53 8.35 -25.93 -17.47
C LEU A 53 8.30 -25.63 -18.96
N VAL A 54 8.59 -26.64 -19.78
CA VAL A 54 8.59 -26.57 -21.23
C VAL A 54 7.62 -27.59 -21.78
N ASN A 55 6.54 -27.13 -22.42
CA ASN A 55 5.68 -28.02 -23.19
C ASN A 55 6.07 -27.96 -24.66
N LEU A 56 6.39 -29.13 -25.21
CA LEU A 56 6.79 -29.32 -26.59
C LEU A 56 5.60 -29.82 -27.41
N SER A 57 5.60 -29.45 -28.69
CA SER A 57 4.76 -30.08 -29.70
C SER A 57 5.36 -31.43 -30.13
N PRO A 58 4.59 -32.29 -30.82
CA PRO A 58 5.10 -33.51 -31.45
C PRO A 58 6.25 -33.28 -32.46
N GLU A 59 6.39 -32.05 -32.95
CA GLU A 59 7.43 -31.59 -33.88
C GLU A 59 8.71 -31.11 -33.16
N LEU A 60 8.77 -31.25 -31.83
CA LEU A 60 9.83 -30.72 -30.95
C LEU A 60 9.94 -29.18 -30.96
N THR A 61 8.86 -28.47 -31.27
CA THR A 61 8.79 -27.01 -31.12
C THR A 61 8.21 -26.63 -29.76
N VAL A 62 8.75 -25.58 -29.14
CA VAL A 62 8.28 -25.09 -27.83
C VAL A 62 6.91 -24.42 -28.00
N ARG A 63 5.90 -24.90 -27.28
CA ARG A 63 4.53 -24.35 -27.31
C ARG A 63 4.25 -23.42 -26.14
N SER A 64 4.71 -23.77 -24.95
CA SER A 64 4.55 -22.95 -23.74
C SER A 64 5.72 -23.07 -22.79
N LEU A 65 6.01 -21.96 -22.09
CA LEU A 65 7.05 -21.84 -21.07
C LEU A 65 6.46 -21.23 -19.79
N VAL A 66 6.75 -21.85 -18.64
CA VAL A 66 6.41 -21.32 -17.32
C VAL A 66 7.67 -21.24 -16.47
N PHE A 67 8.00 -20.05 -16.00
CA PHE A 67 9.22 -19.77 -15.22
C PHE A 67 8.91 -19.71 -13.73
N PHE A 68 9.26 -20.75 -12.97
CA PHE A 68 8.96 -20.87 -11.55
C PHE A 68 10.20 -21.12 -10.68
N ARG A 69 10.10 -20.79 -9.40
CA ARG A 69 11.12 -21.04 -8.38
C ARG A 69 10.62 -22.13 -7.45
N ILE A 70 11.53 -22.97 -7.01
CA ILE A 70 11.24 -24.00 -6.03
C ILE A 70 12.42 -24.10 -5.07
N TRP A 71 12.09 -24.13 -3.77
CA TRP A 71 13.07 -24.27 -2.71
C TRP A 71 13.21 -25.73 -2.31
N PHE A 72 14.46 -26.15 -2.06
CA PHE A 72 14.80 -27.48 -1.61
C PHE A 72 15.36 -27.42 -0.18
N ASP A 73 14.88 -28.32 0.67
CA ASP A 73 15.32 -28.44 2.06
C ASP A 73 16.67 -29.15 2.23
N ASP A 74 17.14 -29.26 3.48
CA ASP A 74 18.41 -29.90 3.87
C ASP A 74 18.47 -31.38 3.45
N GLU A 75 17.33 -32.03 3.22
CA GLU A 75 17.23 -33.41 2.74
C GLU A 75 17.10 -33.49 1.21
N GLY A 76 17.17 -32.35 0.50
CA GLY A 76 17.03 -32.27 -0.95
C GLY A 76 15.61 -32.57 -1.44
N ARG A 77 14.60 -32.33 -0.60
CA ARG A 77 13.17 -32.44 -0.95
C ARG A 77 12.62 -31.07 -1.28
N ALA A 78 11.66 -31.02 -2.21
CA ALA A 78 10.92 -29.81 -2.49
C ALA A 78 10.08 -29.38 -1.28
N ASP A 79 9.92 -28.07 -1.07
CA ASP A 79 9.05 -27.53 -0.04
C ASP A 79 7.63 -28.11 -0.14
N SER A 80 7.16 -28.72 0.93
CA SER A 80 5.80 -29.27 1.07
C SER A 80 4.68 -28.22 0.89
N HIS A 81 5.00 -26.93 1.03
CA HIS A 81 4.04 -25.84 0.84
C HIS A 81 3.94 -25.36 -0.61
N TRP A 82 4.81 -25.84 -1.50
CA TRP A 82 4.80 -25.48 -2.91
C TRP A 82 3.61 -26.12 -3.62
N ASN A 83 2.64 -25.32 -4.05
CA ASN A 83 1.36 -25.80 -4.60
C ASN A 83 0.96 -25.09 -5.91
N VAL A 84 1.94 -24.65 -6.70
CA VAL A 84 1.69 -23.90 -7.94
C VAL A 84 1.17 -24.83 -9.05
N PRO A 85 0.01 -24.55 -9.66
CA PRO A 85 -0.54 -25.35 -10.75
C PRO A 85 0.15 -25.01 -12.09
N ILE A 86 1.40 -25.46 -12.26
CA ILE A 86 2.26 -25.13 -13.41
C ILE A 86 1.65 -25.54 -14.77
N GLU A 87 0.90 -26.64 -14.82
CA GLU A 87 0.23 -27.11 -16.05
C GLU A 87 -0.94 -26.19 -16.46
N ALA A 88 -1.79 -25.82 -15.50
CA ALA A 88 -2.92 -24.93 -15.75
C ALA A 88 -2.46 -23.52 -16.13
N LEU A 89 -1.33 -23.07 -15.56
CA LEU A 89 -0.70 -21.80 -15.92
C LEU A 89 -0.14 -21.84 -17.35
N ALA A 90 0.45 -22.96 -17.77
CA ALA A 90 0.97 -23.12 -19.13
C ALA A 90 -0.13 -22.98 -20.20
N GLU A 91 -1.36 -23.40 -19.90
CA GLU A 91 -2.50 -23.20 -20.80
C GLU A 91 -2.99 -21.74 -20.84
N LYS A 92 -3.00 -21.04 -19.71
CA LYS A 92 -3.51 -19.65 -19.61
C LYS A 92 -2.48 -18.57 -19.91
N GLY A 93 -1.24 -18.94 -20.23
CA GLY A 93 -0.13 -18.01 -20.44
C GLY A 93 -0.37 -16.95 -21.53
N ALA A 94 0.27 -15.79 -21.35
CA ALA A 94 0.23 -14.67 -22.29
C ALA A 94 1.01 -14.99 -23.58
N LYS A 95 0.81 -14.19 -24.63
CA LYS A 95 1.56 -14.36 -25.89
C LYS A 95 3.02 -13.91 -25.71
N GLY A 96 3.94 -14.84 -25.84
CA GLY A 96 5.38 -14.65 -25.76
C GLY A 96 6.09 -14.58 -27.12
N PRO A 97 7.43 -14.51 -27.11
CA PRO A 97 8.27 -14.46 -28.30
C PRO A 97 8.19 -15.77 -29.11
N ASP A 98 8.38 -15.69 -30.42
CA ASP A 98 8.44 -16.89 -31.28
C ASP A 98 9.79 -17.60 -31.14
N MET A 99 9.73 -18.92 -30.94
CA MET A 99 10.89 -19.79 -30.72
C MET A 99 11.12 -20.80 -31.86
N GLY A 100 10.48 -20.61 -33.02
CA GLY A 100 10.67 -21.42 -34.23
C GLY A 100 9.43 -22.22 -34.67
N GLY A 101 8.31 -22.06 -33.98
CA GLY A 101 7.04 -22.74 -34.29
C GLY A 101 5.79 -21.85 -34.14
N GLY A 102 5.98 -20.53 -33.98
CA GLY A 102 4.94 -19.56 -33.67
C GLY A 102 5.09 -18.94 -32.29
N ALA A 103 4.30 -17.90 -32.00
CA ALA A 103 4.30 -17.23 -30.71
C ALA A 103 3.99 -18.22 -29.57
N ILE A 104 4.94 -18.42 -28.67
CA ILE A 104 4.80 -19.33 -27.54
C ILE A 104 3.87 -18.73 -26.48
N ARG A 105 3.27 -19.57 -25.63
CA ARG A 105 2.64 -19.07 -24.39
C ARG A 105 3.70 -18.89 -23.32
N LEU A 106 3.77 -17.71 -22.73
CA LEU A 106 4.77 -17.35 -21.73
C LEU A 106 4.08 -16.99 -20.41
N VAL A 107 4.57 -17.58 -19.32
CA VAL A 107 4.22 -17.20 -17.95
C VAL A 107 5.51 -16.89 -17.21
N CYS A 108 5.65 -15.63 -16.81
CA CYS A 108 6.75 -15.10 -16.00
C CYS A 108 6.16 -14.25 -14.89
N ARG A 109 6.96 -13.85 -13.89
CA ARG A 109 6.52 -12.95 -12.82
C ARG A 109 5.83 -11.68 -13.36
N SER A 110 6.37 -11.07 -14.41
CA SER A 110 5.79 -9.89 -15.09
C SER A 110 4.55 -10.17 -15.95
N GLN A 111 4.29 -11.44 -16.30
CA GLN A 111 3.20 -11.89 -17.18
C GLN A 111 2.41 -13.04 -16.55
N CYS A 112 1.99 -12.85 -15.29
CA CYS A 112 1.16 -13.81 -14.56
C CYS A 112 -0.32 -13.62 -14.85
N PRO A 113 -1.08 -14.67 -15.21
CA PRO A 113 -2.54 -14.62 -15.29
C PRO A 113 -3.20 -14.39 -13.92
N ASP A 114 -2.65 -14.99 -12.87
CA ASP A 114 -3.13 -14.90 -11.49
C ASP A 114 -2.02 -14.33 -10.59
N PRO A 115 -2.23 -13.17 -9.93
CA PRO A 115 -1.18 -12.49 -9.15
C PRO A 115 -0.81 -13.21 -7.85
N ALA A 116 -1.64 -14.17 -7.39
CA ALA A 116 -1.38 -14.95 -6.18
C ALA A 116 -0.10 -15.80 -6.29
N PHE A 117 0.27 -16.22 -7.50
CA PHE A 117 1.43 -17.08 -7.76
C PHE A 117 2.66 -16.30 -8.25
N ALA A 118 2.60 -14.96 -8.30
CA ALA A 118 3.64 -14.14 -8.90
C ALA A 118 4.98 -14.16 -8.15
N GLU A 119 4.96 -14.32 -6.82
CA GLU A 119 6.16 -14.40 -5.97
C GLU A 119 6.97 -15.69 -6.21
N GLU A 120 6.28 -16.76 -6.61
CA GLU A 120 6.90 -18.06 -6.93
C GLU A 120 7.38 -18.14 -8.38
N LEU A 121 7.12 -17.12 -9.19
CA LEU A 121 7.55 -17.03 -10.58
C LEU A 121 8.78 -16.13 -10.71
N TRP A 122 9.57 -16.32 -11.77
CA TRP A 122 10.71 -15.46 -12.08
C TRP A 122 10.67 -14.94 -13.51
N ASP A 123 11.39 -13.85 -13.77
CA ASP A 123 11.46 -13.22 -15.10
C ASP A 123 12.72 -13.65 -15.85
N PRO A 124 12.62 -14.16 -17.09
CA PRO A 124 13.76 -14.56 -17.90
C PRO A 124 14.51 -13.36 -18.47
N ASP A 125 15.85 -13.43 -18.45
CA ASP A 125 16.67 -12.40 -19.10
C ASP A 125 16.71 -12.57 -20.62
N MET A 126 16.48 -11.46 -21.31
CA MET A 126 16.48 -11.29 -22.77
C MET A 126 17.71 -10.52 -23.29
N THR A 127 18.74 -10.37 -22.45
CA THR A 127 19.94 -9.62 -22.80
C THR A 127 20.80 -10.38 -23.81
N PRO A 128 21.30 -9.72 -24.88
CA PRO A 128 22.14 -10.37 -25.87
C PRO A 128 23.45 -10.83 -25.23
N GLY A 129 23.57 -12.14 -24.98
CA GLY A 129 24.71 -12.78 -24.30
C GLY A 129 24.29 -13.83 -23.27
N SER A 130 23.15 -13.64 -22.61
CA SER A 130 22.56 -14.57 -21.63
C SER A 130 21.08 -14.79 -21.92
N ASN A 131 20.78 -15.23 -23.15
CA ASN A 131 19.42 -15.49 -23.59
C ASN A 131 18.93 -16.85 -23.08
N HIS A 132 18.13 -16.86 -22.02
CA HIS A 132 17.52 -18.07 -21.47
C HIS A 132 16.70 -18.84 -22.52
N PHE A 133 16.03 -18.11 -23.41
CA PHE A 133 15.30 -18.69 -24.53
C PHE A 133 16.20 -19.47 -25.51
N GLN A 134 17.38 -18.94 -25.86
CA GLN A 134 18.31 -19.63 -26.75
C GLN A 134 18.91 -20.89 -26.11
N LEU A 135 19.10 -20.87 -24.78
CA LEU A 135 19.54 -22.04 -24.01
C LEU A 135 18.47 -23.14 -24.02
N ILE A 136 17.21 -22.78 -23.78
CA ILE A 136 16.07 -23.70 -23.84
C ILE A 136 15.96 -24.30 -25.25
N ARG A 137 16.07 -23.48 -26.30
CA ARG A 137 16.06 -23.98 -27.69
C ARG A 137 17.19 -24.98 -27.94
N LYS A 138 18.42 -24.65 -27.53
CA LYS A 138 19.58 -25.54 -27.68
C LYS A 138 19.40 -26.85 -26.89
N ALA A 139 18.78 -26.80 -25.72
CA ALA A 139 18.49 -27.99 -24.90
C ALA A 139 17.42 -28.88 -25.55
N VAL A 140 16.37 -28.27 -26.15
CA VAL A 140 15.34 -28.98 -26.90
C VAL A 140 15.91 -29.61 -28.19
N GLU A 141 16.76 -28.88 -28.91
CA GLU A 141 17.49 -29.39 -30.09
C GLU A 141 18.43 -30.55 -29.74
N ALA A 142 19.09 -30.48 -28.57
CA ALA A 142 19.96 -31.55 -28.08
C ALA A 142 19.20 -32.85 -27.74
N ASN A 143 17.87 -32.77 -27.55
CA ASN A 143 16.94 -33.88 -27.32
C ASN A 143 17.49 -35.02 -26.42
N THR A 144 18.13 -34.61 -25.34
CA THR A 144 18.69 -35.46 -24.28
C THR A 144 17.65 -36.33 -23.59
N LEU A 145 16.39 -35.86 -23.54
CA LEU A 145 15.23 -36.57 -23.01
C LEU A 145 14.63 -37.60 -24.00
N ARG A 146 15.20 -37.71 -25.21
CA ARG A 146 14.80 -38.63 -26.30
C ARG A 146 13.30 -38.62 -26.60
N PHE A 147 12.71 -37.44 -26.71
CA PHE A 147 11.34 -37.31 -27.20
C PHE A 147 11.28 -37.84 -28.64
N GLN A 148 10.25 -38.66 -28.93
CA GLN A 148 10.02 -39.19 -30.27
C GLN A 148 9.54 -38.06 -31.17
N LYS A 149 10.38 -37.67 -32.14
CA LYS A 149 10.02 -36.71 -33.17
C LYS A 149 9.06 -37.39 -34.13
N VAL A 150 7.81 -36.90 -34.20
CA VAL A 150 6.87 -37.29 -35.24
C VAL A 150 7.06 -36.29 -36.38
N GLU A 151 7.57 -36.75 -37.52
CA GLU A 151 7.63 -35.92 -38.73
C GLU A 151 6.20 -35.79 -39.29
N PRO A 152 5.68 -34.58 -39.52
CA PRO A 152 4.34 -34.40 -40.03
C PRO A 152 4.26 -34.88 -41.49
N GLU A 153 3.33 -35.77 -41.79
CA GLU A 153 2.88 -36.03 -43.17
C GLU A 153 2.25 -34.74 -43.71
N GLU A 154 2.67 -34.32 -44.91
CA GLU A 154 2.15 -33.15 -45.60
C GLU A 154 0.66 -33.32 -45.95
N GLU A 155 -0.23 -32.89 -45.05
CA GLU A 155 -1.63 -32.68 -45.40
C GLU A 155 -1.73 -31.47 -46.35
N ASN A 156 -1.78 -31.79 -47.64
CA ASN A 156 -2.05 -30.89 -48.74
C ASN A 156 -3.39 -30.16 -48.51
N ILE A 157 -3.31 -28.89 -48.09
CA ILE A 157 -4.45 -27.96 -48.08
C ILE A 157 -4.82 -27.69 -49.56
N PRO A 158 -6.05 -27.99 -50.01
CA PRO A 158 -6.45 -27.75 -51.39
C PRO A 158 -6.52 -26.24 -51.65
N VAL A 159 -5.69 -25.76 -52.59
CA VAL A 159 -5.74 -24.39 -53.09
C VAL A 159 -7.02 -24.22 -53.91
N LEU A 160 -7.96 -23.43 -53.38
CA LEU A 160 -9.14 -22.98 -54.12
C LEU A 160 -8.68 -22.20 -55.35
N THR A 161 -8.97 -22.79 -56.50
CA THR A 161 -8.73 -22.23 -57.83
C THR A 161 -9.58 -20.98 -58.02
N THR A 162 -8.94 -19.97 -58.59
CA THR A 162 -9.53 -18.69 -58.97
C THR A 162 -10.67 -18.89 -59.98
N ALA A 163 -11.89 -18.91 -59.50
CA ALA A 163 -13.07 -18.69 -60.33
C ALA A 163 -13.20 -17.19 -60.61
N SER A 164 -13.19 -16.86 -61.89
CA SER A 164 -13.41 -15.54 -62.47
C SER A 164 -14.65 -14.87 -61.86
N VAL A 165 -14.45 -13.79 -61.12
CA VAL A 165 -15.54 -12.95 -60.63
C VAL A 165 -15.88 -11.94 -61.73
N GLU A 166 -17.02 -12.19 -62.38
CA GLU A 166 -17.75 -11.19 -63.15
C GLU A 166 -18.10 -10.01 -62.23
N GLN A 167 -17.79 -8.80 -62.69
CA GLN A 167 -18.09 -7.55 -62.00
C GLN A 167 -19.60 -7.28 -62.00
N PRO A 168 -20.22 -6.95 -60.84
CA PRO A 168 -21.45 -6.18 -60.80
C PRO A 168 -21.19 -4.76 -60.29
N VAL A 169 -21.99 -3.84 -60.79
CA VAL A 169 -21.82 -2.38 -60.75
C VAL A 169 -22.24 -1.74 -59.40
N GLU A 170 -22.15 -2.47 -58.29
CA GLU A 170 -22.51 -2.00 -56.93
C GLU A 170 -21.32 -1.48 -56.08
N ASP A 171 -20.11 -1.58 -56.62
CA ASP A 171 -18.82 -1.35 -55.95
C ASP A 171 -18.61 0.04 -55.32
N ASN A 172 -19.35 1.08 -55.73
CA ASN A 172 -19.00 2.45 -55.35
C ASN A 172 -19.54 2.85 -53.96
N ARG A 173 -20.68 2.30 -53.53
CA ARG A 173 -21.28 2.59 -52.21
C ARG A 173 -20.56 1.86 -51.09
N ASP A 174 -20.18 0.60 -51.31
CA ASP A 174 -19.46 -0.19 -50.30
C ASP A 174 -17.99 0.24 -50.20
N ARG A 175 -17.34 0.63 -51.30
CA ARG A 175 -16.02 1.30 -51.23
C ARG A 175 -16.06 2.62 -50.48
N ALA A 176 -17.12 3.42 -50.65
CA ALA A 176 -17.26 4.68 -49.91
C ALA A 176 -17.48 4.47 -48.40
N ARG A 177 -18.30 3.48 -48.01
CA ARG A 177 -18.50 3.09 -46.61
C ARG A 177 -17.22 2.55 -45.98
N VAL A 178 -16.52 1.65 -46.67
CA VAL A 178 -15.22 1.12 -46.22
C VAL A 178 -14.20 2.24 -46.07
N ALA A 179 -14.13 3.18 -47.03
CA ALA A 179 -13.24 4.34 -46.94
C ALA A 179 -13.61 5.33 -45.82
N GLN A 180 -14.88 5.41 -45.41
CA GLN A 180 -15.32 6.20 -44.27
C GLN A 180 -14.91 5.53 -42.94
N ILE A 181 -15.15 4.23 -42.80
CA ILE A 181 -14.71 3.44 -41.64
C ILE A 181 -13.18 3.48 -41.52
N LEU A 182 -12.44 3.36 -42.63
CA LEU A 182 -10.98 3.42 -42.61
C LEU A 182 -10.45 4.80 -42.16
N ARG A 183 -11.15 5.88 -42.53
CA ARG A 183 -10.82 7.24 -42.07
C ARG A 183 -11.10 7.43 -40.58
N GLU A 184 -12.22 6.90 -40.10
CA GLU A 184 -12.58 6.91 -38.69
C GLU A 184 -11.59 6.11 -37.84
N GLN A 185 -11.25 4.89 -38.27
CA GLN A 185 -10.24 4.05 -37.62
C GLN A 185 -8.86 4.73 -37.61
N ARG A 186 -8.44 5.39 -38.70
CA ARG A 186 -7.18 6.16 -38.73
C ARG A 186 -7.19 7.35 -37.77
N LEU A 187 -8.31 8.06 -37.67
CA LEU A 187 -8.47 9.15 -36.70
C LEU A 187 -8.40 8.59 -35.28
N ARG A 188 -9.07 7.48 -34.99
CA ARG A 188 -9.03 6.82 -33.68
C ARG A 188 -7.61 6.38 -33.32
N ILE A 189 -6.88 5.75 -34.24
CA ILE A 189 -5.49 5.35 -34.04
C ILE A 189 -4.62 6.57 -33.76
N LYS A 190 -4.78 7.67 -34.51
CA LYS A 190 -4.04 8.92 -34.26
C LYS A 190 -4.36 9.51 -32.89
N THR A 191 -5.63 9.52 -32.49
CA THR A 191 -6.01 10.01 -31.14
C THR A 191 -5.43 9.13 -30.04
N LEU A 192 -5.46 7.81 -30.19
CA LEU A 192 -4.86 6.88 -29.23
C LEU A 192 -3.34 7.04 -29.17
N GLN A 193 -2.67 7.24 -30.31
CA GLN A 193 -1.24 7.51 -30.35
C GLN A 193 -0.87 8.86 -29.73
N SER A 194 -1.71 9.90 -29.89
CA SER A 194 -1.52 11.18 -29.20
C SER A 194 -1.64 11.01 -27.71
N VAL A 195 -2.74 10.41 -27.24
CA VAL A 195 -2.99 10.16 -25.82
C VAL A 195 -1.87 9.32 -25.19
N HIS A 196 -1.36 8.32 -25.91
CA HIS A 196 -0.24 7.52 -25.41
C HIS A 196 1.08 8.31 -25.34
N ARG A 197 1.34 9.21 -26.29
CA ARG A 197 2.52 10.11 -26.21
C ARG A 197 2.39 11.07 -25.04
N ASP A 198 1.20 11.62 -24.84
CA ASP A 198 0.91 12.54 -23.74
C ASP A 198 1.08 11.80 -22.40
N SER A 199 0.54 10.58 -22.25
CA SER A 199 0.71 9.78 -21.03
C SER A 199 2.18 9.41 -20.76
N LEU A 200 2.96 9.12 -21.81
CA LEU A 200 4.39 8.86 -21.65
C LEU A 200 5.16 10.11 -21.25
N ALA A 201 4.78 11.28 -21.75
CA ALA A 201 5.39 12.55 -21.37
C ALA A 201 5.08 12.91 -19.91
N ASP A 202 3.83 12.67 -19.48
CA ASP A 202 3.41 12.88 -18.09
C ASP A 202 4.16 11.93 -17.14
N LEU A 203 4.22 10.63 -17.46
CA LEU A 203 4.96 9.66 -16.65
C LEU A 203 6.47 10.00 -16.57
N GLN A 204 7.07 10.45 -17.67
CA GLN A 204 8.46 10.91 -17.66
C GLN A 204 8.66 12.16 -16.82
N ARG A 205 7.67 13.05 -16.77
CA ARG A 205 7.72 14.26 -15.93
C ARG A 205 7.61 13.89 -14.46
N GLU A 206 6.67 13.03 -14.10
CA GLU A 206 6.53 12.51 -12.73
C GLU A 206 7.81 11.85 -12.26
N HIS A 207 8.36 10.93 -13.06
CA HIS A 207 9.61 10.25 -12.72
C HIS A 207 10.79 11.23 -12.54
N ARG A 208 10.86 12.30 -13.35
CA ARG A 208 11.89 13.35 -13.16
C ARG A 208 11.70 14.11 -11.85
N LEU A 209 10.46 14.40 -11.46
CA LEU A 209 10.15 15.08 -10.21
C LEU A 209 10.49 14.19 -9.02
N GLU A 210 10.09 12.91 -9.05
CA GLU A 210 10.45 11.91 -8.03
C GLU A 210 11.97 11.77 -7.90
N MET A 211 12.68 11.62 -9.00
CA MET A 211 14.14 11.53 -9.00
C MET A 211 14.82 12.80 -8.46
N GLN A 212 14.23 13.97 -8.69
CA GLN A 212 14.73 15.22 -8.12
C GLN A 212 14.45 15.29 -6.61
N ALA A 213 13.26 14.89 -6.17
CA ALA A 213 12.87 14.85 -4.76
C ALA A 213 13.77 13.91 -3.94
N LEU A 214 13.97 12.68 -4.44
CA LEU A 214 14.87 11.71 -3.81
C LEU A 214 16.32 12.22 -3.74
N ARG A 215 16.78 12.96 -4.77
CA ARG A 215 18.12 13.58 -4.74
C ARG A 215 18.22 14.69 -3.69
N SER A 216 17.19 15.53 -3.55
CA SER A 216 17.17 16.53 -2.48
C SER A 216 17.15 15.88 -1.10
N GLU A 217 16.32 14.85 -0.89
CA GLU A 217 16.26 14.12 0.37
C GLU A 217 17.61 13.47 0.74
N MET A 218 18.28 12.86 -0.23
CA MET A 218 19.63 12.33 -0.03
C MET A 218 20.62 13.41 0.38
N SER A 219 20.59 14.58 -0.27
CA SER A 219 21.48 15.69 0.09
C SER A 219 21.19 16.26 1.49
N ASP A 220 19.91 16.29 1.90
CA ASP A 220 19.51 16.74 3.23
C ASP A 220 19.94 15.74 4.31
N LEU A 221 19.78 14.44 4.04
CA LEU A 221 20.24 13.37 4.93
C LEU A 221 21.76 13.40 5.11
N GLU A 222 22.52 13.59 4.03
CA GLU A 222 23.98 13.74 4.11
C GLU A 222 24.39 14.94 4.95
N GLN A 223 23.74 16.09 4.78
CA GLN A 223 24.00 17.27 5.61
C GLN A 223 23.67 17.03 7.09
N ARG A 224 22.55 16.37 7.39
CA ARG A 224 22.17 16.01 8.78
C ARG A 224 23.17 15.04 9.40
N TYR A 225 23.64 14.06 8.62
CA TYR A 225 24.64 13.11 9.06
C TYR A 225 25.96 13.81 9.39
N GLU A 226 26.47 14.67 8.50
CA GLU A 226 27.71 15.40 8.75
C GLU A 226 27.60 16.36 9.94
N ARG A 227 26.47 17.08 10.10
CA ARG A 227 26.22 17.90 11.29
C ARG A 227 26.26 17.08 12.57
N THR A 228 25.61 15.91 12.57
CA THR A 228 25.57 15.01 13.72
C THR A 228 26.94 14.44 14.02
N ARG A 229 27.71 14.07 12.98
CA ARG A 229 29.07 13.55 13.09
C ARG A 229 30.01 14.58 13.72
N ILE A 230 30.00 15.82 13.23
CA ILE A 230 30.82 16.92 13.77
C ILE A 230 30.42 17.21 15.22
N SER A 231 29.11 17.26 15.52
CA SER A 231 28.63 17.46 16.89
C SER A 231 29.10 16.34 17.83
N ASN A 232 29.03 15.08 17.38
CA ASN A 232 29.49 13.93 18.14
C ASN A 232 31.01 13.98 18.40
N GLU A 233 31.79 14.38 17.39
CA GLU A 233 33.23 14.54 17.51
C GLU A 233 33.59 15.67 18.49
N GLN A 234 32.90 16.81 18.41
CA GLN A 234 33.06 17.91 19.37
C GLN A 234 32.72 17.48 20.80
N LEU A 235 31.65 16.70 20.99
CA LEU A 235 31.28 16.16 22.30
C LEU A 235 32.34 15.19 22.84
N LYS A 236 32.89 14.32 21.99
CA LYS A 236 34.00 13.42 22.37
C LYS A 236 35.25 14.20 22.78
N GLN A 237 35.60 15.25 22.05
CA GLN A 237 36.72 16.13 22.40
C GLN A 237 36.50 16.84 23.73
N ARG A 238 35.30 17.38 23.97
CA ARG A 238 34.93 18.01 25.25
C ARG A 238 34.98 17.00 26.42
N LEU A 239 34.52 15.78 26.21
CA LEU A 239 34.62 14.71 27.21
C LEU A 239 36.07 14.33 27.50
N ALA A 240 36.93 14.24 26.47
CA ALA A 240 38.35 13.97 26.65
C ALA A 240 39.05 15.09 27.44
N GLN A 241 38.80 16.35 27.08
CA GLN A 241 39.32 17.52 27.81
C GLN A 241 38.83 17.55 29.26
N ARG A 242 37.54 17.24 29.50
CA ARG A 242 36.99 17.11 30.85
C ARG A 242 37.71 16.01 31.63
N ASN A 243 37.88 14.81 31.05
CA ASN A 243 38.54 13.70 31.73
C ASN A 243 39.98 14.04 32.12
N GLU A 244 40.72 14.74 31.26
CA GLU A 244 42.06 15.22 31.55
C GLU A 244 42.07 16.26 32.69
N GLN A 245 41.11 17.20 32.67
CA GLN A 245 40.93 18.15 33.77
C GLN A 245 40.62 17.45 35.10
N TYR A 246 39.75 16.44 35.10
CA TYR A 246 39.43 15.66 36.30
C TYR A 246 40.64 14.89 36.84
N LEU A 247 41.42 14.26 35.98
CA LEU A 247 42.66 13.56 36.36
C LEU A 247 43.67 14.54 36.97
N SER A 248 43.89 15.69 36.32
CA SER A 248 44.80 16.72 36.82
C SER A 248 44.36 17.31 38.16
N MET A 249 43.04 17.44 38.38
CA MET A 249 42.47 17.89 39.64
C MET A 249 42.65 16.83 40.74
N GLN A 250 42.46 15.55 40.40
CA GLN A 250 42.66 14.44 41.33
C GLN A 250 44.12 14.31 41.78
N GLU A 251 45.08 14.49 40.88
CA GLU A 251 46.51 14.53 41.21
C GLU A 251 46.84 15.68 42.17
N LYS A 252 46.34 16.89 41.89
CA LYS A 252 46.51 18.06 42.78
C LYS A 252 45.87 17.88 44.15
N MET A 253 44.73 17.18 44.24
CA MET A 253 44.10 16.84 45.52
C MET A 253 44.93 15.84 46.32
N ALA A 254 45.60 14.89 45.66
CA ALA A 254 46.47 13.92 46.31
C ALA A 254 47.73 14.58 46.90
N GLU A 255 48.24 15.63 46.27
CA GLU A 255 49.46 16.34 46.68
C GLU A 255 49.24 17.53 47.65
N GLY A 256 48.02 18.07 47.76
CA GLY A 256 47.72 19.31 48.48
C GLY A 256 47.49 19.19 50.00
N ASP A 257 47.97 20.20 50.74
CA ASP A 257 47.84 20.35 52.20
C ASP A 257 46.41 20.76 52.63
N ALA A 258 46.08 20.68 53.93
CA ALA A 258 44.69 20.76 54.44
C ALA A 258 43.90 22.05 54.09
N ARG A 259 44.57 23.16 53.75
CA ARG A 259 43.93 24.40 53.25
C ARG A 259 43.60 24.31 51.76
N GLN A 260 44.51 23.76 50.95
CA GLN A 260 44.28 23.49 49.53
C GLN A 260 43.13 22.50 49.33
N ARG A 261 42.96 21.52 50.23
CA ARG A 261 41.80 20.62 50.20
C ARG A 261 40.46 21.33 50.40
N LYS A 262 40.41 22.41 51.18
CA LYS A 262 39.18 23.20 51.38
C LYS A 262 38.85 24.08 50.17
N ASP A 263 39.85 24.73 49.58
CA ASP A 263 39.68 25.52 48.37
C ASP A 263 39.28 24.63 47.19
N VAL A 264 39.91 23.46 47.06
CA VAL A 264 39.54 22.49 46.02
C VAL A 264 38.16 21.86 46.27
N HIS A 265 37.73 21.70 47.53
CA HIS A 265 36.35 21.30 47.83
C HIS A 265 35.34 22.37 47.42
N ALA A 266 35.62 23.64 47.70
CA ALA A 266 34.75 24.74 47.29
C ALA A 266 34.71 24.86 45.75
N ASP A 267 35.85 24.73 45.08
CA ASP A 267 35.90 24.70 43.61
C ASP A 267 35.12 23.50 43.04
N ALA A 268 35.26 22.31 43.63
CA ALA A 268 34.49 21.13 43.22
C ALA A 268 32.98 21.33 43.42
N GLU A 269 32.54 21.94 44.53
CA GLU A 269 31.13 22.28 44.76
C GLU A 269 30.61 23.30 43.74
N THR A 270 31.38 24.33 43.40
CA THR A 270 30.97 25.30 42.38
C THR A 270 30.88 24.70 40.98
N VAL A 271 31.78 23.76 40.63
CA VAL A 271 31.73 23.02 39.37
C VAL A 271 30.49 22.11 39.32
N LEU A 272 30.18 21.39 40.39
CA LEU A 272 28.98 20.56 40.48
C LEU A 272 27.70 21.39 40.38
N LEU A 273 27.65 22.55 41.04
CA LEU A 273 26.52 23.48 40.94
C LEU A 273 26.37 24.05 39.53
N ARG A 274 27.47 24.39 38.85
CA ARG A 274 27.44 24.81 37.44
C ARG A 274 26.93 23.69 36.53
N GLU A 275 27.37 22.44 36.72
CA GLU A 275 26.89 21.30 35.94
C GLU A 275 25.39 21.06 36.16
N GLN A 276 24.89 21.20 37.39
CA GLN A 276 23.46 21.13 37.68
C GLN A 276 22.69 22.27 37.01
N LEU A 277 23.24 23.48 37.00
CA LEU A 277 22.64 24.65 36.36
C LEU A 277 22.59 24.48 34.83
N GLU A 278 23.67 24.04 34.20
CA GLU A 278 23.72 23.73 32.77
C GLU A 278 22.77 22.60 32.38
N ARG A 279 22.62 21.57 33.23
CA ARG A 279 21.62 20.51 33.03
C ARG A 279 20.21 21.06 33.09
N LYS A 280 19.93 21.98 34.02
CA LYS A 280 18.63 22.62 34.15
C LYS A 280 18.33 23.60 33.01
N GLN A 281 19.32 24.34 32.54
CA GLN A 281 19.19 25.18 31.35
C GLN A 281 18.84 24.35 30.12
N ARG A 282 19.54 23.23 29.87
CA ARG A 282 19.18 22.32 28.77
C ARG A 282 17.78 21.71 28.90
N GLU A 283 17.35 21.38 30.13
CA GLU A 283 15.99 20.90 30.37
C GLU A 283 14.94 21.98 30.07
N LEU A 284 15.24 23.25 30.39
CA LEU A 284 14.37 24.38 30.06
C LEU A 284 14.32 24.63 28.55
N GLU A 285 15.47 24.65 27.86
CA GLU A 285 15.53 24.81 26.40
C GLU A 285 14.71 23.74 25.67
N LEU A 286 14.83 22.47 26.07
CA LEU A 286 14.03 21.38 25.48
C LEU A 286 12.53 21.53 25.77
N ARG A 287 12.15 22.11 26.92
CA ARG A 287 10.75 22.39 27.24
C ARG A 287 10.23 23.56 26.41
N ASP A 288 11.02 24.61 26.23
CA ASP A 288 10.66 25.77 25.41
C ASP A 288 10.49 25.36 23.94
N ASP A 289 11.42 24.56 23.39
CA ASP A 289 11.30 23.98 22.04
C ASP A 289 10.02 23.16 21.89
N LYS A 290 9.67 22.37 22.92
CA LYS A 290 8.43 21.58 22.92
C LYS A 290 7.18 22.46 23.00
N ILE A 291 7.21 23.55 23.77
CA ILE A 291 6.11 24.50 23.85
C ILE A 291 5.89 25.14 22.49
N VAL A 292 6.95 25.62 21.83
CA VAL A 292 6.86 26.21 20.49
C VAL A 292 6.29 25.20 19.48
N ALA A 293 6.73 23.94 19.52
CA ALA A 293 6.20 22.90 18.64
C ALA A 293 4.70 22.64 18.88
N LEU A 294 4.27 22.58 20.14
CA LEU A 294 2.85 22.40 20.50
C LEU A 294 2.00 23.62 20.11
N GLU A 295 2.55 24.83 20.26
CA GLU A 295 1.87 26.06 19.82
C GLU A 295 1.69 26.09 18.30
N GLN A 296 2.70 25.64 17.54
CA GLN A 296 2.61 25.47 16.08
C GLN A 296 1.55 24.44 15.70
N GLU A 297 1.57 23.25 16.33
CA GLU A 297 0.55 22.22 16.08
C GLU A 297 -0.85 22.73 16.41
N ASN A 298 -1.03 23.45 17.53
CA ASN A 298 -2.32 24.03 17.88
C ASN A 298 -2.78 25.07 16.85
N HIS A 299 -1.85 25.89 16.35
CA HIS A 299 -2.13 26.85 15.30
C HIS A 299 -2.55 26.16 14.00
N GLU A 300 -1.83 25.12 13.59
CA GLU A 300 -2.16 24.31 12.41
C GLU A 300 -3.53 23.66 12.56
N LEU A 301 -3.82 22.98 13.68
CA LEU A 301 -5.11 22.34 13.95
C LEU A 301 -6.27 23.35 13.92
N ARG A 302 -6.09 24.56 14.47
CA ARG A 302 -7.12 25.61 14.47
C ARG A 302 -7.35 26.23 13.10
N HIS A 303 -6.34 26.20 12.24
CA HIS A 303 -6.41 26.76 10.89
C HIS A 303 -6.35 25.69 9.81
N GLN A 304 -6.73 24.45 10.15
CA GLN A 304 -6.89 23.40 9.16
C GLN A 304 -7.94 23.84 8.16
N VAL A 305 -7.47 24.11 6.95
CA VAL A 305 -8.33 24.36 5.80
C VAL A 305 -9.04 23.02 5.51
N PRO A 306 -10.36 23.04 5.26
CA PRO A 306 -11.06 21.84 4.81
C PRO A 306 -10.35 21.24 3.59
N PRO A 307 -10.34 19.90 3.43
CA PRO A 307 -9.71 19.28 2.27
C PRO A 307 -10.25 19.85 0.96
N GLU A 308 -9.36 20.02 -0.02
CA GLU A 308 -9.69 20.53 -1.36
C GLU A 308 -10.80 19.69 -2.00
N ASP A 309 -11.75 20.33 -2.69
CA ASP A 309 -12.96 19.76 -3.29
C ASP A 309 -14.04 19.27 -2.31
N SER A 310 -13.95 19.63 -1.03
CA SER A 310 -15.02 19.32 -0.07
C SER A 310 -16.22 20.27 -0.19
N LEU A 311 -17.42 19.75 0.12
CA LEU A 311 -18.63 20.57 0.20
C LEU A 311 -18.49 21.71 1.23
N LEU A 312 -17.70 21.53 2.29
CA LEU A 312 -17.44 22.59 3.29
C LEU A 312 -16.71 23.78 2.68
N GLU A 313 -15.70 23.55 1.85
CA GLU A 313 -14.97 24.61 1.14
C GLU A 313 -15.90 25.42 0.21
N GLN A 314 -16.80 24.72 -0.49
CA GLN A 314 -17.82 25.35 -1.33
C GLN A 314 -18.81 26.18 -0.49
N LEU A 315 -19.24 25.69 0.67
CA LEU A 315 -20.12 26.42 1.59
C LEU A 315 -19.45 27.70 2.12
N GLN A 316 -18.16 27.63 2.47
CA GLN A 316 -17.38 28.78 2.94
C GLN A 316 -17.19 29.83 1.84
N SER A 317 -16.82 29.41 0.64
CA SER A 317 -16.57 30.32 -0.51
C SER A 317 -17.84 30.97 -1.05
N GLN A 318 -18.97 30.27 -1.02
CA GLN A 318 -20.25 30.78 -1.54
C GLN A 318 -21.08 31.52 -0.48
N SER A 319 -20.54 31.74 0.73
CA SER A 319 -21.23 32.41 1.86
C SER A 319 -22.60 31.78 2.18
N VAL A 320 -22.69 30.46 2.13
CA VAL A 320 -23.93 29.73 2.41
C VAL A 320 -24.10 29.60 3.92
N PHE A 321 -25.27 29.96 4.43
CA PHE A 321 -25.61 29.83 5.84
C PHE A 321 -26.40 28.55 6.09
N LEU A 322 -25.91 27.70 6.99
CA LEU A 322 -26.66 26.57 7.52
C LEU A 322 -27.56 27.04 8.66
N VAL A 323 -28.84 26.68 8.60
CA VAL A 323 -29.81 27.02 9.65
C VAL A 323 -30.37 25.73 10.25
N ALA A 324 -30.18 25.57 11.55
CA ALA A 324 -30.74 24.46 12.33
C ALA A 324 -31.92 24.95 13.19
N TYR A 325 -32.89 24.08 13.43
CA TYR A 325 -34.02 24.37 14.33
C TYR A 325 -33.92 23.53 15.58
N HIS A 326 -33.93 24.20 16.74
CA HIS A 326 -33.93 23.54 18.05
C HIS A 326 -35.05 24.09 18.93
N PRO A 327 -35.83 23.23 19.62
CA PRO A 327 -36.81 23.67 20.61
C PRO A 327 -36.18 24.61 21.66
N GLY A 328 -36.86 25.69 22.01
CA GLY A 328 -36.36 26.63 23.04
C GLY A 328 -35.34 27.67 22.53
N VAL A 329 -34.54 27.36 21.51
CA VAL A 329 -33.62 28.32 20.85
C VAL A 329 -34.24 28.93 19.58
N GLY A 330 -35.03 28.15 18.84
CA GLY A 330 -35.59 28.55 17.54
C GLY A 330 -34.61 28.28 16.39
N HIS A 331 -34.45 29.25 15.49
CA HIS A 331 -33.52 29.13 14.37
C HIS A 331 -32.10 29.52 14.81
N ILE A 332 -31.15 28.63 14.55
CA ILE A 332 -29.73 28.83 14.82
C ILE A 332 -29.02 28.90 13.48
N THR A 333 -28.48 30.08 13.15
CA THR A 333 -27.56 30.22 12.03
C THR A 333 -26.19 29.73 12.49
N LEU A 334 -25.68 28.66 11.88
CA LEU A 334 -24.41 28.04 12.23
C LEU A 334 -23.26 28.74 11.48
N PRO A 335 -22.32 29.40 12.19
CA PRO A 335 -21.06 29.83 11.61
C PRO A 335 -20.26 28.64 11.11
N TYR A 336 -19.42 28.85 10.10
CA TYR A 336 -18.58 27.80 9.53
C TYR A 336 -17.72 27.09 10.59
N ASP A 337 -17.08 27.86 11.47
CA ASP A 337 -16.20 27.34 12.53
C ASP A 337 -16.93 26.48 13.57
N ASP A 338 -18.25 26.65 13.70
CA ASP A 338 -19.08 25.94 14.67
C ASP A 338 -19.73 24.68 14.08
N ILE A 339 -19.62 24.45 12.75
CA ILE A 339 -20.27 23.33 12.06
C ILE A 339 -19.86 22.00 12.68
N ASP A 340 -18.56 21.75 12.82
CA ASP A 340 -18.04 20.48 13.34
C ASP A 340 -18.44 20.27 14.81
N THR A 341 -18.35 21.33 15.61
CA THR A 341 -18.79 21.32 17.01
C THR A 341 -20.27 20.98 17.11
N TYR A 342 -21.11 21.61 16.27
CA TYR A 342 -22.54 21.35 16.22
C TYR A 342 -22.86 19.92 15.80
N PHE A 343 -22.23 19.41 14.73
CA PHE A 343 -22.48 18.04 14.26
C PHE A 343 -22.00 16.97 15.24
N SER A 344 -20.98 17.26 16.05
CA SER A 344 -20.52 16.34 17.11
C SER A 344 -21.56 16.14 18.22
N ASN A 345 -22.23 17.22 18.65
CA ASN A 345 -23.30 17.16 19.65
C ASN A 345 -24.30 18.32 19.50
N PRO A 346 -25.35 18.14 18.69
CA PRO A 346 -26.34 19.20 18.44
C PRO A 346 -27.11 19.63 19.69
N VAL A 347 -27.32 18.69 20.63
CA VAL A 347 -28.09 18.91 21.85
C VAL A 347 -27.31 19.76 22.84
N ALA A 348 -26.02 19.48 23.03
CA ALA A 348 -25.14 20.31 23.85
C ALA A 348 -25.01 21.72 23.29
N TYR A 349 -24.87 21.85 21.97
CA TYR A 349 -24.81 23.15 21.30
C TYR A 349 -26.10 23.97 21.52
N ALA A 350 -27.27 23.34 21.40
CA ALA A 350 -28.54 23.99 21.70
C ALA A 350 -28.68 24.35 23.20
N ALA A 351 -28.27 23.46 24.10
CA ALA A 351 -28.32 23.69 25.55
C ALA A 351 -27.49 24.91 25.97
N GLU A 352 -26.26 25.04 25.44
CA GLU A 352 -25.39 26.19 25.71
C GLU A 352 -26.04 27.50 25.23
N ARG A 353 -26.69 27.50 24.07
CA ARG A 353 -27.43 28.66 23.54
C ARG A 353 -28.68 29.00 24.35
N CYS A 354 -29.28 28.02 25.03
CA CYS A 354 -30.32 28.24 26.04
C CYS A 354 -29.80 28.71 27.40
N GLY A 355 -28.47 28.75 27.61
CA GLY A 355 -27.87 29.06 28.91
C GLY A 355 -28.02 27.94 29.94
N MET A 356 -28.17 26.69 29.49
CA MET A 356 -28.38 25.51 30.31
C MET A 356 -27.28 24.48 30.09
N ASN A 357 -27.15 23.52 31.00
CA ASN A 357 -26.30 22.35 30.77
C ASN A 357 -27.02 21.32 29.88
N GLU A 358 -26.25 20.45 29.22
CA GLU A 358 -26.80 19.41 28.34
C GLU A 358 -27.81 18.48 29.04
N PRO A 359 -27.58 17.99 30.29
CA PRO A 359 -28.55 17.14 30.97
C PRO A 359 -29.88 17.82 31.26
N ALA A 360 -29.89 19.06 31.77
CA ALA A 360 -31.12 19.77 32.08
C ALA A 360 -31.92 20.11 30.82
N TYR A 361 -31.23 20.45 29.72
CA TYR A 361 -31.88 20.66 28.43
C TYR A 361 -32.50 19.37 27.89
N LYS A 362 -31.86 18.20 28.08
CA LYS A 362 -32.43 16.88 27.74
C LYS A 362 -33.68 16.56 28.55
N ASP A 363 -33.68 16.84 29.85
CA ASP A 363 -34.85 16.62 30.70
C ASP A 363 -36.01 17.53 30.31
N TRP A 364 -35.73 18.80 30.04
CA TRP A 364 -36.72 19.73 29.51
C TRP A 364 -37.24 19.29 28.14
N LEU A 365 -36.36 18.88 27.22
CA LEU A 365 -36.74 18.45 25.88
C LEU A 365 -37.68 17.24 25.93
N ALA A 366 -37.40 16.29 26.82
CA ALA A 366 -38.27 15.14 27.02
C ALA A 366 -39.67 15.53 27.52
N HIS A 367 -39.76 16.48 28.47
CA HIS A 367 -41.04 17.06 28.91
C HIS A 367 -41.74 17.84 27.81
N TYR A 368 -40.98 18.60 27.02
CA TYR A 368 -41.50 19.43 25.94
C TYR A 368 -42.15 18.60 24.82
N GLU A 369 -41.53 17.48 24.45
CA GLU A 369 -42.05 16.56 23.44
C GLU A 369 -43.18 15.67 23.99
N HIS A 370 -43.06 15.22 25.24
CA HIS A 370 -44.00 14.29 25.87
C HIS A 370 -44.31 14.74 27.32
N PRO A 371 -45.24 15.69 27.51
CA PRO A 371 -45.54 16.25 28.82
C PRO A 371 -46.42 15.30 29.64
N VAL A 372 -45.80 14.28 30.23
CA VAL A 372 -46.42 13.32 31.14
C VAL A 372 -45.65 13.23 32.45
N CYS A 373 -46.34 12.88 33.53
CA CYS A 373 -45.72 12.72 34.84
C CYS A 373 -44.67 11.61 34.82
N ARG A 374 -43.43 11.97 35.18
CA ARG A 374 -42.26 11.09 35.24
C ARG A 374 -42.10 10.36 36.58
N HIS A 375 -43.04 10.52 37.51
CA HIS A 375 -43.01 9.81 38.80
C HIS A 375 -43.07 8.30 38.57
N VAL A 376 -42.24 7.56 39.32
CA VAL A 376 -42.22 6.10 39.31
C VAL A 376 -42.47 5.62 40.74
N ASP A 377 -43.51 4.82 40.92
CA ASP A 377 -43.87 4.26 42.22
C ASP A 377 -42.83 3.24 42.71
N SER A 378 -42.93 2.81 43.97
CA SER A 378 -42.04 1.79 44.56
C SER A 378 -42.06 0.44 43.84
N GLU A 379 -43.08 0.17 43.01
CA GLU A 379 -43.20 -1.03 42.18
C GLU A 379 -42.65 -0.85 40.75
N GLY A 380 -42.12 0.33 40.40
CA GLY A 380 -41.56 0.61 39.07
C GLY A 380 -42.60 1.06 38.04
N ASN A 381 -43.85 1.31 38.44
CA ASN A 381 -44.91 1.77 37.55
C ASN A 381 -44.82 3.29 37.38
N ALA A 382 -44.81 3.76 36.13
CA ALA A 382 -44.82 5.19 35.82
C ALA A 382 -46.26 5.74 35.90
N CYS A 383 -46.43 6.91 36.51
CA CYS A 383 -47.74 7.56 36.64
C CYS A 383 -48.35 7.89 35.26
N GLY A 384 -47.58 8.54 34.38
CA GLY A 384 -47.99 8.83 33.00
C GLY A 384 -49.14 9.83 32.85
N GLU A 385 -49.57 10.49 33.92
CA GLU A 385 -50.63 11.50 33.89
C GLU A 385 -50.20 12.72 33.04
N PRO A 386 -51.03 13.22 32.10
CA PRO A 386 -50.68 14.35 31.27
C PRO A 386 -50.53 15.63 32.11
N ILE A 387 -49.42 16.34 31.91
CA ILE A 387 -49.07 17.55 32.65
C ILE A 387 -48.95 18.75 31.71
N MET A 388 -48.92 19.96 32.27
CA MET A 388 -48.79 21.18 31.48
C MET A 388 -47.38 21.31 30.92
N ARG A 389 -47.28 21.44 29.59
CA ARG A 389 -46.00 21.63 28.89
C ARG A 389 -45.38 22.98 29.24
N VAL A 390 -44.13 22.97 29.68
CA VAL A 390 -43.33 24.19 29.87
C VAL A 390 -42.63 24.53 28.55
N THR A 391 -42.95 25.69 27.99
CA THR A 391 -42.47 26.09 26.65
C THR A 391 -41.07 26.69 26.65
N GLN A 392 -40.61 27.24 27.78
CA GLN A 392 -39.29 27.86 27.89
C GLN A 392 -38.35 26.94 28.67
N PRO A 393 -37.17 26.60 28.12
CA PRO A 393 -36.20 25.77 28.82
C PRO A 393 -35.78 26.32 30.19
N ALA A 394 -35.57 27.64 30.28
CA ALA A 394 -35.10 28.30 31.50
C ALA A 394 -36.12 28.28 32.66
N GLU A 395 -37.40 28.04 32.37
CA GLU A 395 -38.47 28.01 33.38
C GLU A 395 -38.70 26.59 33.94
N PHE A 396 -38.11 25.57 33.32
CA PHE A 396 -38.35 24.17 33.69
C PHE A 396 -37.54 23.74 34.91
N GLN A 397 -38.25 23.22 35.91
CA GLN A 397 -37.67 22.67 37.12
C GLN A 397 -37.91 21.15 37.19
N PRO A 398 -36.85 20.34 37.04
CA PRO A 398 -36.94 18.89 37.26
C PRO A 398 -37.45 18.56 38.67
N GLY A 399 -38.33 17.59 38.79
CA GLY A 399 -39.01 17.20 40.03
C GLY A 399 -40.31 17.96 40.32
N VAL A 400 -40.55 19.11 39.68
CA VAL A 400 -41.73 19.95 39.91
C VAL A 400 -42.60 20.03 38.66
N ASP A 401 -41.99 20.44 37.55
CA ASP A 401 -42.72 20.66 36.29
C ASP A 401 -42.95 19.38 35.50
N ASP A 402 -42.22 18.32 35.81
CA ASP A 402 -42.32 16.97 35.25
C ASP A 402 -43.17 16.01 36.11
N HIS A 403 -43.81 16.51 37.17
CA HIS A 403 -44.70 15.76 38.06
C HIS A 403 -46.13 16.34 38.06
N CYS A 404 -47.14 15.47 38.20
CA CYS A 404 -48.54 15.88 38.35
C CYS A 404 -48.80 16.42 39.77
N GLU A 405 -49.95 17.07 39.99
CA GLU A 405 -50.28 17.67 41.30
C GLU A 405 -50.24 16.68 42.47
N GLN A 406 -50.43 15.38 42.21
CA GLN A 406 -50.37 14.32 43.23
C GLN A 406 -48.93 13.92 43.60
N HIS A 407 -47.98 14.13 42.70
CA HIS A 407 -46.58 13.72 42.86
C HIS A 407 -45.60 14.91 42.94
N ARG A 408 -46.11 16.15 42.86
CA ARG A 408 -45.35 17.36 43.18
C ARG A 408 -45.11 17.41 44.70
N SER A 409 -43.84 17.35 45.09
CA SER A 409 -43.39 17.47 46.49
C SER A 409 -43.05 18.90 46.87
#